data_AF-H0UJW7-F1
#
_entry.id   AF-H0UJW7-F1
#
_cell.length_a   1.000
_cell.length_b   1.000
_cell.length_c   1.000
_cell.angle_alpha   90.00
_cell.angle_beta   90.00
_cell.angle_gamma   90.00
#
_symmetry.space_group_name_H-M   'P 1'
#
loop_
_entity.id
_entity.type
_entity.pdbx_description
1 polymer ?
#
loop_
_entity_poly.entity_id
_entity_poly.type
_entity_poly.pdbx_seq_one_letter_code
_entity_poly.pdbx_strand_id
1 'polypeptide(L)'
;MKLEIEGVNSLGQGLSHLPDGRVVFCTGALPGETVVARLTMEKKAYAVAEIETVAVPHPQRVKPSCRWYETCGGCQLQHASRSLQLELKSLIVEDSLRRLGGFDLPEKISCLPSPVQWGYRNKASFPVRRTASGETTGFFKMGTHDIVPIETCPLVCDQAAQLYGTLRGLVQDGGFSAYDEKTGRGWLRHIVVRASTYGSGLLALLVVTSKPDQEGMASLRDLWRYLQSRQPALSGLALSINPSRGNRIIGDETVPVAGTDRVHECLGPFRLEYDGTSFFQVNTAQAARLFDYASSLVPDGSRTLELYCGVGSLTAFLARKSRAVTAAEIWPPAVEMARKNMSGNNLTNVELRLSPAEKLPSDPFEGQDCLVVDPPRTGCDGEMLARLAGTSIKSIVYVSCNPATLARDAARLQSAGYQLVTSSVRAFDMFPQTSHVETVALLSKLNTEHHLDIEIGEDELSEIDFSKDATYGEIKKYVLDKYGLKVSSLYIAQIKRKHGLIERENYNFSKKENQRVPNCPEEKEKAIEDALEHFGMI
;
A
#
# COMPACT_ATOMS: atom_id res chain seq x y z
N MET A 1 18.49 -18.45 -25.73
CA MET A 1 18.95 -19.51 -24.80
C MET A 1 17.82 -19.93 -23.88
N LYS A 2 17.82 -21.16 -23.35
CA LYS A 2 16.79 -21.66 -22.43
C LYS A 2 17.19 -21.31 -20.99
N LEU A 3 16.27 -20.73 -20.22
CA LEU A 3 16.46 -20.31 -18.82
C LEU A 3 15.33 -20.87 -17.96
N GLU A 4 15.69 -21.44 -16.80
CA GLU A 4 14.74 -21.85 -15.77
C GLU A 4 14.62 -20.73 -14.72
N ILE A 5 13.38 -20.34 -14.42
CA ILE A 5 13.11 -19.19 -13.57
C ILE A 5 12.86 -19.68 -12.15
N GLU A 6 13.71 -19.27 -11.21
CA GLU A 6 13.77 -19.79 -9.85
C GLU A 6 13.15 -18.86 -8.81
N GLY A 7 13.10 -17.56 -9.12
CA GLY A 7 12.64 -16.55 -8.17
C GLY A 7 12.23 -15.25 -8.85
N VAL A 8 11.94 -14.23 -8.04
CA VAL A 8 11.49 -12.92 -8.52
C VAL A 8 12.12 -11.82 -7.66
N ASN A 9 12.52 -10.71 -8.27
CA ASN A 9 13.02 -9.55 -7.52
C ASN A 9 11.90 -8.55 -7.17
N SER A 10 12.24 -7.51 -6.41
CA SER A 10 11.30 -6.44 -6.02
C SER A 10 10.70 -5.66 -7.20
N LEU A 11 11.33 -5.72 -8.38
CA LEU A 11 10.83 -5.12 -9.62
C LEU A 11 9.89 -6.06 -10.40
N GLY A 12 9.61 -7.26 -9.89
CA GLY A 12 8.75 -8.24 -10.56
C GLY A 12 9.42 -8.96 -11.73
N GLN A 13 10.75 -8.93 -11.81
CA GLN A 13 11.50 -9.64 -12.85
C GLN A 13 11.84 -11.04 -12.36
N GLY A 14 11.63 -12.04 -13.23
CA GLY A 14 12.06 -13.41 -12.97
C GLY A 14 13.58 -13.51 -12.86
N LEU A 15 14.05 -14.37 -11.98
CA LEU A 15 15.46 -14.62 -11.70
C LEU A 15 15.87 -15.99 -12.21
N SER A 16 17.00 -16.04 -12.90
CA SER A 16 17.68 -17.27 -13.32
C SER A 16 19.18 -17.12 -13.12
N HIS A 17 19.94 -18.18 -13.32
CA HIS A 17 21.40 -18.17 -13.25
C HIS A 17 22.01 -18.71 -14.53
N LEU A 18 23.07 -18.05 -15.00
CA LEU A 18 23.92 -18.58 -16.07
C LEU A 18 24.83 -19.71 -15.53
N PRO A 19 25.40 -20.56 -16.40
CA PRO A 19 26.36 -21.59 -15.98
C PRO A 19 27.61 -21.04 -15.26
N ASP A 20 27.94 -19.76 -15.48
CA ASP A 20 29.05 -19.06 -14.81
C ASP A 20 28.67 -18.43 -13.45
N GLY A 21 27.43 -18.63 -13.00
CA GLY A 21 26.91 -18.16 -11.72
C GLY A 21 26.33 -16.73 -11.72
N ARG A 22 26.38 -16.00 -12.84
CA ARG A 22 25.77 -14.66 -12.92
C ARG A 22 24.24 -14.74 -12.87
N VAL A 23 23.63 -13.83 -12.12
CA VAL A 23 22.16 -13.69 -12.06
C VAL A 23 21.64 -13.08 -13.37
N VAL A 24 20.54 -13.60 -13.89
CA VAL A 24 19.84 -13.10 -15.07
C VAL A 24 18.47 -12.56 -14.68
N PHE A 25 18.19 -11.31 -15.02
CA PHE A 25 16.88 -10.68 -14.85
C PHE A 25 16.04 -10.84 -16.12
N CYS A 26 14.88 -11.47 -15.99
CA CYS A 26 13.95 -11.74 -17.08
C CYS A 26 12.62 -11.02 -16.84
N THR A 27 12.39 -9.88 -17.47
CA THR A 27 11.12 -9.14 -17.35
C THR A 27 9.97 -9.95 -17.96
N GLY A 28 8.88 -10.14 -17.22
CA GLY A 28 7.69 -10.87 -17.68
C GLY A 28 7.75 -12.40 -17.49
N ALA A 29 8.83 -12.91 -16.87
CA ALA A 29 8.96 -14.31 -16.48
C ALA A 29 8.45 -14.53 -15.05
N LEU A 30 7.79 -15.67 -14.82
CA LEU A 30 7.33 -16.09 -13.50
C LEU A 30 8.21 -17.23 -12.95
N PRO A 31 8.44 -17.31 -11.63
CA PRO A 31 9.06 -18.48 -11.01
C PRO A 31 8.36 -19.79 -11.39
N GLY A 32 9.14 -20.84 -11.62
CA GLY A 32 8.67 -22.15 -12.09
C GLY A 32 8.52 -22.25 -13.61
N GLU A 33 8.75 -21.16 -14.36
CA GLU A 33 8.71 -21.19 -15.82
C GLU A 33 10.03 -21.61 -16.45
N THR A 34 9.91 -22.07 -17.69
CA THR A 34 11.06 -22.19 -18.58
C THR A 34 10.86 -21.29 -19.79
N VAL A 35 11.82 -20.38 -20.02
CA VAL A 35 11.74 -19.39 -21.10
C VAL A 35 12.89 -19.56 -22.08
N VAL A 36 12.61 -19.26 -23.35
CA VAL A 36 13.64 -18.99 -24.35
C VAL A 36 13.82 -17.48 -24.37
N ALA A 37 15.01 -17.02 -24.01
CA ALA A 37 15.33 -15.60 -23.87
C ALA A 37 16.65 -15.26 -24.54
N ARG A 38 16.81 -13.99 -24.91
CA ARG A 38 18.02 -13.42 -25.50
C ARG A 38 18.61 -12.40 -24.54
N LEU A 39 19.92 -12.50 -24.29
CA LEU A 39 20.61 -11.51 -23.47
C LEU A 39 20.64 -10.17 -24.23
N THR A 40 20.19 -9.11 -23.56
CA THR A 40 20.19 -7.74 -24.09
C THR A 40 21.22 -6.86 -23.42
N MET A 41 21.67 -7.24 -22.22
CA MET A 41 22.73 -6.57 -21.49
C MET A 41 23.52 -7.55 -20.65
N GLU A 42 24.85 -7.42 -20.67
CA GLU A 42 25.74 -8.19 -19.82
C GLU A 42 26.61 -7.27 -18.98
N LYS A 43 26.70 -7.58 -17.68
CA LYS A 43 27.58 -6.94 -16.70
C LYS A 43 28.40 -8.02 -15.99
N LYS A 44 29.38 -7.58 -15.20
CA LYS A 44 30.26 -8.48 -14.44
C LYS A 44 29.50 -9.38 -13.45
N ALA A 45 28.47 -8.84 -12.79
CA ALA A 45 27.73 -9.53 -11.74
C ALA A 45 26.35 -10.06 -12.18
N TYR A 46 25.79 -9.55 -13.27
CA TYR A 46 24.44 -9.91 -13.73
C TYR A 46 24.27 -9.71 -15.23
N ALA A 47 23.20 -10.28 -15.78
CA ALA A 47 22.73 -10.04 -17.13
C ALA A 47 21.23 -9.67 -17.13
N VAL A 48 20.77 -9.08 -18.22
CA VAL A 48 19.35 -8.83 -18.48
C VAL A 48 18.97 -9.58 -19.75
N ALA A 49 17.84 -10.28 -19.71
CA ALA A 49 17.32 -11.05 -20.84
C ALA A 49 15.92 -10.59 -21.21
N GLU A 50 15.66 -10.59 -22.52
CA GLU A 50 14.34 -10.40 -23.12
C GLU A 50 13.76 -11.75 -23.49
N ILE A 51 12.51 -12.01 -23.10
CA ILE A 51 11.82 -13.28 -23.38
C ILE A 51 11.37 -13.28 -24.83
N GLU A 52 11.80 -14.29 -25.59
CA GLU A 52 11.32 -14.54 -26.95
C GLU A 52 10.09 -15.44 -26.91
N THR A 53 10.09 -16.46 -26.05
CA THR A 53 8.97 -17.40 -25.89
C THR A 53 8.98 -18.02 -24.50
N VAL A 54 7.80 -18.20 -23.91
CA VAL A 54 7.62 -19.00 -22.70
C VAL A 54 7.42 -20.46 -23.13
N ALA A 55 8.44 -21.29 -22.96
CA ALA A 55 8.44 -22.68 -23.41
C ALA A 55 7.60 -23.59 -22.51
N VAL A 56 7.67 -23.36 -21.19
CA VAL A 56 6.82 -24.02 -20.19
C VAL A 56 6.22 -22.91 -19.32
N PRO A 57 4.93 -22.56 -19.52
CA PRO A 57 4.29 -21.50 -18.75
C PRO A 57 3.90 -21.99 -17.35
N HIS A 58 3.87 -21.07 -16.39
CA HIS A 58 3.37 -21.36 -15.06
C HIS A 58 1.86 -21.67 -15.15
N PRO A 59 1.30 -22.64 -14.41
CA PRO A 59 -0.12 -22.98 -14.47
C PRO A 59 -1.08 -21.82 -14.15
N GLN A 60 -0.59 -20.86 -13.36
CA GLN A 60 -1.31 -19.64 -12.99
C GLN A 60 -0.92 -18.40 -13.82
N ARG A 61 -0.23 -18.58 -14.97
CA ARG A 61 -0.04 -17.50 -15.96
C ARG A 61 -1.38 -17.18 -16.60
N VAL A 62 -1.74 -15.90 -16.65
CA VAL A 62 -2.97 -15.42 -17.26
C VAL A 62 -2.66 -14.35 -18.31
N LYS A 63 -3.63 -14.09 -19.20
CA LYS A 63 -3.54 -12.97 -20.13
C LYS A 63 -3.82 -11.66 -19.38
N PRO A 64 -2.94 -10.65 -19.45
CA PRO A 64 -3.19 -9.33 -18.88
C PRO A 64 -4.49 -8.69 -19.38
N SER A 65 -5.29 -8.12 -18.48
CA SER A 65 -6.54 -7.44 -18.83
C SER A 65 -6.32 -6.05 -19.46
N CYS A 66 -5.22 -5.38 -19.11
CA CYS A 66 -4.90 -4.06 -19.66
C CYS A 66 -4.22 -4.19 -21.03
N ARG A 67 -4.81 -3.60 -22.08
CA ARG A 67 -4.22 -3.58 -23.43
C ARG A 67 -2.83 -2.93 -23.51
N TRP A 68 -2.50 -2.08 -22.54
CA TRP A 68 -1.23 -1.36 -22.48
C TRP A 68 -0.16 -2.10 -21.67
N TYR A 69 -0.46 -3.28 -21.14
CA TYR A 69 0.41 -3.98 -20.19
C TYR A 69 1.84 -4.21 -20.72
N GLU A 70 1.98 -4.61 -21.98
CA GLU A 70 3.29 -4.91 -22.59
C GLU A 70 4.18 -3.67 -22.81
N THR A 71 3.61 -2.45 -22.78
CA THR A 71 4.34 -1.21 -23.09
C THR A 71 4.41 -0.24 -21.92
N CYS A 72 3.36 -0.15 -21.11
CA CYS A 72 3.27 0.75 -19.97
C CYS A 72 4.15 0.30 -18.81
N GLY A 73 4.95 1.21 -18.25
CA GLY A 73 5.78 0.91 -17.07
C GLY A 73 5.01 0.79 -15.75
N GLY A 74 3.68 0.89 -15.76
CA GLY A 74 2.87 1.02 -14.55
C GLY A 74 2.53 -0.28 -13.81
N CYS A 75 2.55 -1.43 -14.50
CA CYS A 75 2.17 -2.74 -13.94
C CYS A 75 3.23 -3.78 -14.29
N GLN A 76 3.48 -4.74 -13.40
CA GLN A 76 4.52 -5.76 -13.58
C GLN A 76 3.99 -7.19 -13.48
N LEU A 77 2.79 -7.40 -12.91
CA LEU A 77 2.31 -8.74 -12.55
C LEU A 77 0.93 -9.12 -13.13
N GLN A 78 0.36 -8.37 -14.09
CA GLN A 78 -0.96 -8.72 -14.66
C GLN A 78 -0.98 -10.06 -15.40
N HIS A 79 0.19 -10.59 -15.77
CA HIS A 79 0.35 -11.90 -16.38
C HIS A 79 0.33 -13.05 -15.36
N ALA A 80 0.23 -12.76 -14.06
CA ALA A 80 0.04 -13.71 -12.98
C ALA A 80 -1.39 -13.64 -12.45
N SER A 81 -1.99 -14.80 -12.15
CA SER A 81 -3.28 -14.86 -11.46
C SER A 81 -3.23 -14.14 -10.13
N ARG A 82 -4.40 -13.82 -9.57
CA ARG A 82 -4.49 -13.08 -8.32
C ARG A 82 -3.77 -13.78 -7.15
N SER A 83 -3.96 -15.09 -7.01
CA SER A 83 -3.29 -15.90 -5.99
C SER A 83 -1.77 -15.87 -6.15
N LEU A 84 -1.29 -16.05 -7.39
CA LEU A 84 0.14 -16.02 -7.67
C LEU A 84 0.75 -14.64 -7.36
N GLN A 85 0.04 -13.54 -7.66
CA GLN A 85 0.53 -12.20 -7.29
C GLN A 85 0.80 -12.06 -5.79
N LEU A 86 -0.07 -12.62 -4.93
CA LEU A 86 0.11 -12.58 -3.48
C LEU A 86 1.29 -13.44 -3.05
N GLU A 87 1.41 -14.63 -3.63
CA GLU A 87 2.54 -15.53 -3.37
C GLU A 87 3.88 -14.91 -3.76
N LEU A 88 3.95 -14.25 -4.92
CA LEU A 88 5.16 -13.55 -5.37
C LEU A 88 5.51 -12.39 -4.43
N LYS A 89 4.53 -11.65 -3.93
CA LYS A 89 4.76 -10.55 -2.97
C LYS A 89 5.27 -11.09 -1.63
N SER A 90 4.68 -12.17 -1.13
CA SER A 90 5.20 -12.90 0.03
C SER A 90 6.66 -13.33 -0.18
N LEU A 91 6.96 -13.95 -1.33
CA LEU A 91 8.31 -14.40 -1.67
C LEU A 91 9.32 -13.25 -1.72
N ILE A 92 8.94 -12.08 -2.28
CA ILE A 92 9.80 -10.88 -2.30
C ILE A 92 10.17 -10.43 -0.88
N VAL A 93 9.22 -10.47 0.06
CA VAL A 93 9.48 -10.11 1.46
C VAL A 93 10.36 -11.14 2.14
N GLU A 94 10.05 -12.43 1.98
CA GLU A 94 10.82 -13.54 2.56
C GLU A 94 12.27 -13.56 2.07
N ASP A 95 12.49 -13.46 0.75
CA ASP A 95 13.82 -13.43 0.17
C ASP A 95 14.60 -12.20 0.64
N SER A 96 13.94 -11.05 0.80
CA SER A 96 14.60 -9.84 1.31
C SER A 96 15.08 -10.03 2.76
N LEU A 97 14.21 -10.53 3.64
CA LEU A 97 14.54 -10.75 5.05
C LEU A 97 15.59 -11.85 5.24
N ARG A 98 15.50 -12.96 4.51
CA ARG A 98 16.47 -14.06 4.60
C ARG A 98 17.83 -13.66 4.01
N ARG A 99 17.85 -13.17 2.77
CA ARG A 99 19.11 -12.95 2.03
C ARG A 99 19.83 -11.66 2.41
N LEU A 100 19.08 -10.58 2.66
CA LEU A 100 19.66 -9.27 2.99
C LEU A 100 19.68 -9.01 4.49
N GLY A 101 18.65 -9.49 5.21
CA GLY A 101 18.54 -9.30 6.65
C GLY A 101 19.20 -10.40 7.48
N GLY A 102 19.45 -11.58 6.90
CA GLY A 102 20.02 -12.73 7.63
C GLY A 102 19.07 -13.32 8.66
N PHE A 103 17.75 -13.08 8.53
CA PHE A 103 16.74 -13.59 9.46
C PHE A 103 16.31 -15.00 9.09
N ASP A 104 16.19 -15.87 10.09
CA ASP A 104 15.47 -17.12 9.93
C ASP A 104 13.96 -16.85 10.03
N LEU A 105 13.20 -17.39 9.09
CA LEU A 105 11.76 -17.22 9.00
C LEU A 105 11.12 -18.61 9.07
N PRO A 106 10.64 -19.04 10.24
CA PRO A 106 10.09 -20.39 10.42
C PRO A 106 8.74 -20.56 9.72
N GLU A 107 8.00 -19.47 9.54
CA GLU A 107 6.68 -19.45 8.93
C GLU A 107 6.68 -18.67 7.61
N LYS A 108 5.75 -19.04 6.72
CA LYS A 108 5.53 -18.33 5.46
C LYS A 108 4.87 -16.98 5.76
N ILE A 109 5.39 -15.90 5.18
CA ILE A 109 4.80 -14.57 5.32
C ILE A 109 3.55 -14.52 4.44
N SER A 110 2.40 -14.21 5.03
CA SER A 110 1.18 -14.00 4.26
C SER A 110 1.12 -12.57 3.70
N CYS A 111 0.69 -12.46 2.44
CA CYS A 111 0.36 -11.18 1.82
C CYS A 111 -1.15 -10.97 1.89
N LEU A 112 -1.58 -10.01 2.70
CA LEU A 112 -2.98 -9.67 2.86
C LEU A 112 -3.53 -9.06 1.56
N PRO A 113 -4.55 -9.66 0.93
CA PRO A 113 -5.11 -9.15 -0.31
C PRO A 113 -5.78 -7.80 -0.11
N SER A 114 -5.61 -6.91 -1.10
CA SER A 114 -6.42 -5.70 -1.19
C SER A 114 -7.90 -6.05 -1.33
N PRO A 115 -8.80 -5.34 -0.62
CA PRO A 115 -10.24 -5.41 -0.87
C PRO A 115 -10.61 -5.00 -2.30
N VAL A 116 -9.83 -4.12 -2.93
CA VAL A 116 -10.12 -3.55 -4.25
C VAL A 116 -8.93 -3.77 -5.20
N GLN A 117 -9.16 -4.49 -6.30
CA GLN A 117 -8.09 -4.85 -7.25
C GLN A 117 -7.92 -3.87 -8.42
N TRP A 118 -8.99 -3.16 -8.78
CA TRP A 118 -9.06 -2.23 -9.92
C TRP A 118 -9.73 -0.94 -9.47
N GLY A 119 -9.43 0.17 -10.13
CA GLY A 119 -9.95 1.49 -9.75
C GLY A 119 -9.50 1.97 -8.36
N TYR A 120 -8.57 1.27 -7.72
CA TYR A 120 -8.17 1.57 -6.34
C TYR A 120 -7.34 2.85 -6.23
N ARG A 121 -6.64 3.28 -7.30
CA ARG A 121 -5.76 4.45 -7.26
C ARG A 121 -6.59 5.73 -7.26
N ASN A 122 -6.59 6.37 -6.11
CA ASN A 122 -7.20 7.66 -5.88
C ASN A 122 -6.36 8.84 -6.41
N LYS A 123 -5.12 8.60 -6.87
CA LYS A 123 -4.22 9.59 -7.45
C LYS A 123 -3.44 9.03 -8.63
N ALA A 124 -3.26 9.84 -9.68
CA ALA A 124 -2.39 9.53 -10.80
C ALA A 124 -1.64 10.77 -11.29
N SER A 125 -0.40 10.57 -11.74
CA SER A 125 0.46 11.62 -12.31
C SER A 125 0.81 11.25 -13.75
N PHE A 126 0.41 12.10 -14.68
CA PHE A 126 0.57 11.89 -16.12
C PHE A 126 1.57 12.89 -16.69
N PRO A 127 2.78 12.48 -17.07
CA PRO A 127 3.70 13.35 -17.81
C PRO A 127 3.07 13.85 -19.12
N VAL A 128 3.47 15.06 -19.51
CA VAL A 128 3.09 15.69 -20.78
C VAL A 128 4.36 15.94 -21.59
N ARG A 129 4.43 15.45 -22.83
CA ARG A 129 5.61 15.57 -23.69
C ARG A 129 5.19 15.93 -25.11
N ARG A 130 6.12 16.57 -25.83
CA ARG A 130 6.00 16.76 -27.27
C ARG A 130 6.49 15.53 -28.03
N THR A 131 5.72 15.11 -29.01
CA THR A 131 6.08 14.06 -29.98
C THR A 131 5.99 14.59 -31.40
N ALA A 132 6.36 13.78 -32.39
CA ALA A 132 6.24 14.15 -33.80
C ALA A 132 4.79 14.47 -34.23
N SER A 133 3.79 13.86 -33.57
CA SER A 133 2.36 14.09 -33.80
C SER A 133 1.76 15.23 -32.97
N GLY A 134 2.58 15.98 -32.24
CA GLY A 134 2.14 17.04 -31.32
C GLY A 134 2.27 16.66 -29.85
N GLU A 135 1.55 17.38 -29.00
CA GLU A 135 1.60 17.21 -27.55
C GLU A 135 0.83 15.96 -27.13
N THR A 136 1.41 15.18 -26.21
CA THR A 136 0.84 13.93 -25.73
C THR A 136 0.99 13.78 -24.23
N THR A 137 0.13 12.96 -23.64
CA THR A 137 0.18 12.62 -22.22
C THR A 137 -0.23 11.17 -22.01
N GLY A 138 0.23 10.58 -20.92
CA GLY A 138 0.04 9.17 -20.62
C GLY A 138 0.95 8.73 -19.47
N PHE A 139 1.44 7.50 -19.53
CA PHE A 139 2.48 7.02 -18.63
C PHE A 139 3.77 6.76 -19.38
N PHE A 140 4.88 6.71 -18.65
CA PHE A 140 6.15 6.34 -19.25
C PHE A 140 6.18 4.87 -19.67
N LYS A 141 6.78 4.61 -20.84
CA LYS A 141 7.19 3.27 -21.25
C LYS A 141 8.29 2.77 -20.31
N MET A 142 8.23 1.47 -19.99
CA MET A 142 9.17 0.83 -19.05
C MET A 142 10.63 1.17 -19.39
N GLY A 143 11.38 1.68 -18.41
CA GLY A 143 12.81 1.99 -18.55
C GLY A 143 13.14 3.21 -19.41
N THR A 144 12.15 4.04 -19.80
CA THR A 144 12.35 5.22 -20.66
C THR A 144 11.55 6.42 -20.14
N HIS A 145 11.76 7.59 -20.75
CA HIS A 145 10.91 8.78 -20.57
C HIS A 145 9.97 8.99 -21.77
N ASP A 146 9.77 7.96 -22.60
CA ASP A 146 8.83 7.99 -23.72
C ASP A 146 7.41 7.76 -23.24
N ILE A 147 6.43 8.43 -23.86
CA ILE A 147 5.03 8.37 -23.45
C ILE A 147 4.29 7.24 -24.17
N VAL A 148 3.61 6.40 -23.39
CA VAL A 148 2.52 5.54 -23.86
C VAL A 148 1.21 6.33 -23.69
N PRO A 149 0.52 6.71 -24.79
CA PRO A 149 -0.68 7.56 -24.74
C PRO A 149 -1.89 6.79 -24.22
N ILE A 150 -1.92 6.55 -22.91
CA ILE A 150 -2.93 5.73 -22.26
C ILE A 150 -4.24 6.51 -22.21
N GLU A 151 -5.26 5.97 -22.88
CA GLU A 151 -6.60 6.56 -22.82
C GLU A 151 -7.28 6.33 -21.47
N THR A 152 -7.18 5.12 -20.95
CA THR A 152 -7.78 4.69 -19.69
C THR A 152 -6.84 3.73 -18.99
N CYS A 153 -6.69 3.90 -17.66
CA CYS A 153 -5.91 3.02 -16.81
C CYS A 153 -6.87 2.30 -15.86
N PRO A 154 -7.00 0.96 -15.93
CA PRO A 154 -7.91 0.20 -15.08
C PRO A 154 -7.62 0.30 -13.57
N LEU A 155 -6.44 0.80 -13.17
CA LEU A 155 -6.09 0.98 -11.76
C LEU A 155 -6.55 2.33 -11.21
N VAL A 156 -6.83 3.32 -12.04
CA VAL A 156 -7.23 4.67 -11.62
C VAL A 156 -8.73 4.71 -11.43
N CYS A 157 -9.20 5.29 -10.32
CA CYS A 157 -10.64 5.41 -10.04
C CYS A 157 -11.36 6.22 -11.14
N ASP A 158 -12.65 5.93 -11.34
CA ASP A 158 -13.43 6.46 -12.46
C ASP A 158 -13.47 8.00 -12.50
N GLN A 159 -13.63 8.65 -11.35
CA GLN A 159 -13.67 10.12 -11.27
C GLN A 159 -12.36 10.75 -11.76
N ALA A 160 -11.21 10.22 -11.31
CA ALA A 160 -9.90 10.70 -11.73
C ALA A 160 -9.62 10.36 -13.21
N ALA A 161 -10.06 9.20 -13.69
CA ALA A 161 -9.92 8.78 -15.08
C ALA A 161 -10.74 9.67 -16.04
N GLN A 162 -11.97 10.03 -15.67
CA GLN A 162 -12.82 10.95 -16.45
C GLN A 162 -12.22 12.35 -16.55
N LEU A 163 -11.71 12.89 -15.43
CA LEU A 163 -11.05 14.20 -15.38
C LEU A 163 -9.82 14.21 -16.28
N TYR A 164 -8.99 13.17 -16.14
CA TYR A 164 -7.82 12.99 -16.99
C TYR A 164 -8.20 12.86 -18.47
N GLY A 165 -9.26 12.14 -18.81
CA GLY A 165 -9.74 12.02 -20.20
C GLY A 165 -10.05 13.37 -20.84
N THR A 166 -10.68 14.27 -20.08
CA THR A 166 -10.97 15.65 -20.55
C THR A 166 -9.69 16.47 -20.71
N LEU A 167 -8.78 16.42 -19.73
CA LEU A 167 -7.50 17.13 -19.78
C LEU A 167 -6.58 16.60 -20.90
N ARG A 168 -6.60 15.29 -21.15
CA ARG A 168 -5.86 14.64 -22.25
C ARG A 168 -6.30 15.18 -23.59
N GLY A 169 -7.61 15.33 -23.83
CA GLY A 169 -8.14 15.92 -25.07
C GLY A 169 -7.58 17.33 -25.30
N LEU A 170 -7.60 18.17 -24.26
CA LEU A 170 -7.03 19.53 -24.35
C LEU A 170 -5.52 19.56 -24.63
N VAL A 171 -4.77 18.60 -24.09
CA VAL A 171 -3.34 18.44 -24.44
C VAL A 171 -3.21 18.10 -25.93
N GLN A 172 -3.98 17.13 -26.42
CA GLN A 172 -3.91 16.67 -27.82
C GLN A 172 -4.34 17.76 -28.81
N ASP A 173 -5.28 18.62 -28.43
CA ASP A 173 -5.74 19.76 -29.22
C ASP A 173 -4.74 20.95 -29.20
N GLY A 174 -3.60 20.81 -28.52
CA GLY A 174 -2.55 21.83 -28.45
C GLY A 174 -2.84 22.95 -27.45
N GLY A 175 -3.75 22.75 -26.49
CA GLY A 175 -4.08 23.73 -25.45
C GLY A 175 -2.95 24.01 -24.45
N PHE A 176 -1.89 23.21 -24.47
CA PHE A 176 -0.73 23.38 -23.59
C PHE A 176 0.57 23.18 -24.36
N SER A 177 1.61 23.97 -24.02
CA SER A 177 2.98 23.73 -24.47
C SER A 177 3.65 22.72 -23.54
N ALA A 178 3.98 21.52 -24.02
CA ALA A 178 4.58 20.49 -23.17
C ALA A 178 6.05 20.78 -22.87
N TYR A 179 6.46 20.38 -21.68
CA TYR A 179 7.84 20.47 -21.24
C TYR A 179 8.76 19.46 -21.94
N ASP A 180 9.86 19.96 -22.47
CA ASP A 180 10.95 19.17 -23.03
C ASP A 180 12.13 19.17 -22.05
N GLU A 181 12.49 18.00 -21.54
CA GLU A 181 13.55 17.83 -20.54
C GLU A 181 14.96 18.12 -21.09
N LYS A 182 15.18 17.95 -22.40
CA LYS A 182 16.49 18.15 -23.04
C LYS A 182 16.78 19.63 -23.22
N THR A 183 15.79 20.38 -23.69
CA THR A 183 15.90 21.82 -23.94
C THR A 183 15.56 22.67 -22.73
N GLY A 184 14.78 22.11 -21.79
CA GLY A 184 14.23 22.82 -20.64
C GLY A 184 13.14 23.83 -20.99
N ARG A 185 12.54 23.73 -22.20
CA ARG A 185 11.48 24.63 -22.68
C ARG A 185 10.10 23.98 -22.52
N GLY A 186 9.06 24.80 -22.62
CA GLY A 186 7.66 24.38 -22.46
C GLY A 186 7.11 24.71 -21.08
N TRP A 187 5.77 24.66 -20.96
CA TRP A 187 5.06 25.12 -19.77
C TRP A 187 4.53 23.97 -18.92
N LEU A 188 3.74 23.06 -19.49
CA LEU A 188 3.10 21.98 -18.76
C LEU A 188 4.01 20.74 -18.70
N ARG A 189 4.33 20.29 -17.49
CA ARG A 189 5.20 19.12 -17.23
C ARG A 189 4.40 17.84 -16.98
N HIS A 190 3.41 17.94 -16.09
CA HIS A 190 2.57 16.82 -15.66
C HIS A 190 1.16 17.31 -15.34
N ILE A 191 0.20 16.42 -15.52
CA ILE A 191 -1.15 16.53 -14.98
C ILE A 191 -1.26 15.57 -13.80
N VAL A 192 -1.57 16.08 -12.62
CA VAL A 192 -1.87 15.25 -11.45
C VAL A 192 -3.36 15.33 -11.17
N VAL A 193 -4.02 14.19 -11.13
CA VAL A 193 -5.43 14.08 -10.74
C VAL A 193 -5.53 13.31 -9.44
N ARG A 194 -6.42 13.75 -8.57
CA ARG A 194 -6.61 13.17 -7.25
C ARG A 194 -8.08 13.22 -6.88
N ALA A 195 -8.64 12.10 -6.47
CA ALA A 195 -10.00 11.96 -5.99
C ALA A 195 -9.99 11.36 -4.58
N SER A 196 -11.01 11.63 -3.78
CA SER A 196 -11.30 10.85 -2.59
C SER A 196 -12.01 9.55 -2.96
N THR A 197 -11.77 8.48 -2.20
CA THR A 197 -12.40 7.16 -2.37
C THR A 197 -13.68 7.02 -1.53
N TYR A 198 -13.65 7.46 -0.28
CA TYR A 198 -14.71 7.27 0.73
C TYR A 198 -15.17 8.59 1.38
N GLY A 199 -14.75 9.72 0.84
CA GLY A 199 -15.08 11.06 1.30
C GLY A 199 -15.46 11.96 0.13
N SER A 200 -14.84 13.14 0.05
CA SER A 200 -15.14 14.13 -0.97
C SER A 200 -13.90 14.89 -1.42
N GLY A 201 -13.92 15.33 -2.67
CA GLY A 201 -12.83 16.09 -3.26
C GLY A 201 -12.33 15.42 -4.53
N LEU A 202 -12.31 16.19 -5.61
CA LEU A 202 -11.64 15.87 -6.85
C LEU A 202 -10.80 17.07 -7.26
N LEU A 203 -9.50 16.89 -7.37
CA LEU A 203 -8.53 17.94 -7.68
C LEU A 203 -7.80 17.65 -8.99
N ALA A 204 -7.62 18.70 -9.78
CA ALA A 204 -6.61 18.77 -10.83
C ALA A 204 -5.46 19.67 -10.35
N LEU A 205 -4.24 19.15 -10.43
CA LEU A 205 -3.02 19.90 -10.20
C LEU A 205 -2.16 19.87 -11.47
N LEU A 206 -2.03 21.02 -12.12
CA LEU A 206 -1.17 21.18 -13.29
C LEU A 206 0.24 21.54 -12.84
N VAL A 207 1.20 20.67 -13.11
CA VAL A 207 2.60 20.91 -12.79
C VAL A 207 3.23 21.70 -13.93
N VAL A 208 3.66 22.93 -13.65
CA VAL A 208 4.09 23.89 -14.67
C VAL A 208 5.46 24.47 -14.37
N THR A 209 6.19 24.94 -15.38
CA THR A 209 7.56 25.47 -15.21
C THR A 209 7.61 26.86 -14.61
N SER A 210 6.58 27.67 -14.80
CA SER A 210 6.51 29.06 -14.32
C SER A 210 5.08 29.47 -13.98
N LYS A 211 4.94 30.50 -13.14
CA LYS A 211 3.66 31.14 -12.89
C LYS A 211 3.14 31.80 -14.17
N PRO A 212 1.84 31.66 -14.48
CA PRO A 212 1.20 32.44 -15.53
C PRO A 212 1.10 33.92 -15.13
N ASP A 213 1.03 34.80 -16.14
CA ASP A 213 0.65 36.19 -15.97
C ASP A 213 -0.88 36.33 -15.79
N GLN A 214 -1.39 37.55 -15.83
CA GLN A 214 -2.83 37.81 -15.64
C GLN A 214 -3.70 37.19 -16.74
N GLU A 215 -3.26 37.21 -17.99
CA GLU A 215 -3.98 36.64 -19.13
C GLU A 215 -3.97 35.10 -19.09
N GLY A 216 -2.82 34.51 -18.76
CA GLY A 216 -2.70 33.07 -18.52
C GLY A 216 -3.58 32.61 -17.35
N MET A 217 -3.65 33.39 -16.26
CA MET A 217 -4.57 33.11 -15.15
C MET A 217 -6.04 33.22 -15.56
N ALA A 218 -6.41 34.17 -16.42
CA ALA A 218 -7.78 34.28 -16.94
C ALA A 218 -8.14 33.04 -17.79
N SER A 219 -7.25 32.63 -18.68
CA SER A 219 -7.41 31.42 -19.51
C SER A 219 -7.58 30.16 -18.64
N LEU A 220 -6.85 30.07 -17.52
CA LEU A 220 -6.99 28.96 -16.58
C LEU A 220 -8.32 28.99 -15.81
N ARG A 221 -8.91 30.16 -15.57
CA ARG A 221 -10.26 30.27 -15.00
C ARG A 221 -11.32 29.85 -16.02
N ASP A 222 -11.11 30.10 -17.30
CA ASP A 222 -11.99 29.58 -18.36
C ASP A 222 -11.87 28.06 -18.48
N LEU A 223 -10.65 27.53 -18.41
CA LEU A 223 -10.40 26.10 -18.30
C LEU A 223 -11.16 25.50 -17.10
N TRP A 224 -11.08 26.13 -15.92
CA TRP A 224 -11.84 25.68 -14.75
C TRP A 224 -13.34 25.58 -15.05
N ARG A 225 -13.96 26.62 -15.64
CA ARG A 225 -15.38 26.61 -15.97
C ARG A 225 -15.72 25.49 -16.96
N TYR A 226 -14.87 25.29 -17.96
CA TYR A 226 -15.03 24.19 -18.92
C TYR A 226 -14.97 22.82 -18.23
N LEU A 227 -13.95 22.57 -17.40
CA LEU A 227 -13.80 21.32 -16.67
C LEU A 227 -14.97 21.09 -15.71
N GLN A 228 -15.39 22.13 -14.97
CA GLN A 228 -16.51 22.05 -14.04
C GLN A 228 -17.83 21.77 -14.76
N SER A 229 -18.03 22.30 -15.98
CA SER A 229 -19.23 22.00 -16.78
C SER A 229 -19.32 20.53 -17.22
N ARG A 230 -18.17 19.87 -17.43
CA ARG A 230 -18.11 18.45 -17.81
C ARG A 230 -18.04 17.52 -16.60
N GLN A 231 -17.49 18.00 -15.50
CA GLN A 231 -17.31 17.25 -14.28
C GLN A 231 -17.66 18.12 -13.07
N PRO A 232 -18.95 18.22 -12.72
CA PRO A 232 -19.40 19.03 -11.58
C PRO A 232 -18.80 18.61 -10.23
N ALA A 233 -18.32 17.38 -10.12
CA ALA A 233 -17.61 16.87 -8.94
C ALA A 233 -16.21 17.50 -8.76
N LEU A 234 -15.64 18.15 -9.79
CA LEU A 234 -14.35 18.82 -9.70
C LEU A 234 -14.42 19.91 -8.63
N SER A 235 -13.65 19.69 -7.57
CA SER A 235 -13.63 20.54 -6.38
C SER A 235 -12.57 21.64 -6.50
N GLY A 236 -11.49 21.40 -7.25
CA GLY A 236 -10.38 22.34 -7.34
C GLY A 236 -9.46 22.17 -8.54
N LEU A 237 -8.94 23.31 -9.00
CA LEU A 237 -7.85 23.40 -9.95
C LEU A 237 -6.74 24.28 -9.36
N ALA A 238 -5.52 23.75 -9.34
CA ALA A 238 -4.33 24.46 -8.87
C ALA A 238 -3.14 24.21 -9.79
N LEU A 239 -2.13 25.05 -9.67
CA LEU A 239 -0.83 24.90 -10.32
C LEU A 239 0.23 24.52 -9.30
N SER A 240 1.14 23.62 -9.65
CA SER A 240 2.37 23.37 -8.91
C SER A 240 3.56 23.88 -9.72
N ILE A 241 4.28 24.86 -9.19
CA ILE A 241 5.36 25.55 -9.93
C ILE A 241 6.68 24.82 -9.72
N ASN A 242 7.15 24.16 -10.78
CA ASN A 242 8.38 23.39 -10.79
C ASN A 242 9.30 23.80 -11.95
N PRO A 243 10.22 24.75 -11.73
CA PRO A 243 11.23 25.14 -12.72
C PRO A 243 12.44 24.18 -12.74
N SER A 244 12.55 23.27 -11.78
CA SER A 244 13.76 22.48 -11.56
C SER A 244 14.00 21.44 -12.65
N ARG A 245 15.26 21.23 -13.06
CA ARG A 245 15.63 20.11 -13.93
C ARG A 245 15.79 18.86 -13.07
N GLY A 246 15.02 17.81 -13.34
CA GLY A 246 15.06 16.57 -12.59
C GLY A 246 13.71 15.84 -12.53
N ASN A 247 13.70 14.74 -11.78
CA ASN A 247 12.59 13.80 -11.72
C ASN A 247 11.54 14.14 -10.64
N ARG A 248 11.79 15.17 -9.82
CA ARG A 248 10.80 15.66 -8.87
C ARG A 248 9.60 16.20 -9.64
N ILE A 249 8.41 15.67 -9.38
CA ILE A 249 7.18 16.08 -10.07
C ILE A 249 6.62 17.36 -9.45
N ILE A 250 6.30 17.33 -8.14
CA ILE A 250 5.67 18.44 -7.44
C ILE A 250 6.71 19.53 -7.16
N GLY A 251 6.33 20.78 -7.46
CA GLY A 251 7.13 21.97 -7.19
C GLY A 251 6.99 22.48 -5.76
N ASP A 252 7.77 23.50 -5.43
CA ASP A 252 7.82 24.07 -4.06
C ASP A 252 6.67 25.04 -3.77
N GLU A 253 6.00 25.52 -4.82
CA GLU A 253 4.90 26.48 -4.70
C GLU A 253 3.63 25.94 -5.37
N THR A 254 2.50 26.16 -4.69
CA THR A 254 1.16 25.86 -5.21
C THR A 254 0.37 27.16 -5.36
N VAL A 255 -0.19 27.39 -6.55
CA VAL A 255 -1.01 28.56 -6.87
C VAL A 255 -2.45 28.08 -7.16
N PRO A 256 -3.45 28.44 -6.33
CA PRO A 256 -4.83 28.09 -6.61
C PRO A 256 -5.35 28.85 -7.83
N VAL A 257 -6.04 28.16 -8.73
CA VAL A 257 -6.75 28.77 -9.86
C VAL A 257 -8.19 29.05 -9.47
N ALA A 258 -8.90 28.02 -9.02
CA ALA A 258 -10.30 28.09 -8.62
C ALA A 258 -10.69 26.86 -7.78
N GLY A 259 -11.77 27.00 -6.99
CA GLY A 259 -12.26 25.96 -6.11
C GLY A 259 -11.44 25.82 -4.82
N THR A 260 -11.47 24.63 -4.23
CA THR A 260 -10.69 24.26 -3.03
C THR A 260 -9.42 23.51 -3.42
N ASP A 261 -8.36 23.61 -2.61
CA ASP A 261 -7.15 22.79 -2.74
C ASP A 261 -7.20 21.52 -1.86
N ARG A 262 -8.32 21.27 -1.17
CA ARG A 262 -8.47 20.20 -0.18
C ARG A 262 -9.24 19.00 -0.69
N VAL A 263 -8.82 17.83 -0.22
CA VAL A 263 -9.52 16.55 -0.31
C VAL A 263 -9.81 16.08 1.11
N HIS A 264 -11.02 15.60 1.34
CA HIS A 264 -11.39 14.91 2.56
C HIS A 264 -11.53 13.42 2.27
N GLU A 265 -10.82 12.58 2.99
CA GLU A 265 -10.90 11.14 2.86
C GLU A 265 -11.26 10.50 4.20
N CYS A 266 -12.09 9.46 4.13
CA CYS A 266 -12.34 8.60 5.27
C CYS A 266 -11.36 7.43 5.22
N LEU A 267 -10.49 7.34 6.23
CA LEU A 267 -9.50 6.27 6.38
C LEU A 267 -9.80 5.49 7.65
N GLY A 268 -10.48 4.35 7.50
CA GLY A 268 -11.07 3.66 8.63
C GLY A 268 -12.07 4.58 9.36
N PRO A 269 -11.96 4.75 10.69
CA PRO A 269 -12.87 5.61 11.44
C PRO A 269 -12.52 7.11 11.37
N PHE A 270 -11.43 7.49 10.70
CA PHE A 270 -10.90 8.86 10.73
C PHE A 270 -11.26 9.63 9.48
N ARG A 271 -11.64 10.89 9.65
CA ARG A 271 -11.79 11.84 8.55
C ARG A 271 -10.53 12.69 8.45
N LEU A 272 -9.79 12.52 7.36
CA LEU A 272 -8.52 13.19 7.12
C LEU A 272 -8.63 14.16 5.96
N GLU A 273 -8.05 15.34 6.12
CA GLU A 273 -7.90 16.37 5.10
C GLU A 273 -6.45 16.40 4.60
N TYR A 274 -6.27 16.54 3.29
CA TYR A 274 -4.97 16.75 2.66
C TYR A 274 -5.13 17.53 1.35
N ASP A 275 -4.04 18.08 0.82
CA ASP A 275 -4.06 18.86 -0.42
C ASP A 275 -3.56 18.08 -1.65
N GLY A 276 -3.51 18.73 -2.81
CA GLY A 276 -3.00 18.15 -4.06
C GLY A 276 -1.51 17.75 -4.05
N THR A 277 -0.71 18.29 -3.13
CA THR A 277 0.75 18.08 -3.05
C THR A 277 1.15 17.02 -2.03
N SER A 278 0.33 16.82 -1.00
CA SER A 278 0.60 15.97 0.15
C SER A 278 0.69 14.49 -0.21
N PHE A 279 1.56 13.75 0.48
CA PHE A 279 1.51 12.30 0.41
C PHE A 279 0.24 11.78 1.10
N PHE A 280 -0.43 10.84 0.44
CA PHE A 280 -1.56 10.10 0.98
C PHE A 280 -1.61 8.75 0.27
N GLN A 281 -2.00 7.69 0.98
CA GLN A 281 -2.02 6.34 0.43
C GLN A 281 -2.99 6.25 -0.75
N VAL A 282 -2.53 5.67 -1.86
CA VAL A 282 -3.32 5.66 -3.10
C VAL A 282 -4.42 4.61 -3.11
N ASN A 283 -4.37 3.62 -2.20
CA ASN A 283 -5.36 2.57 -2.02
C ASN A 283 -5.96 2.68 -0.61
N THR A 284 -6.97 3.53 -0.45
CA THR A 284 -7.54 3.90 0.86
C THR A 284 -8.04 2.67 1.64
N ALA A 285 -8.67 1.71 0.96
CA ALA A 285 -9.19 0.49 1.58
C ALA A 285 -8.10 -0.37 2.23
N GLN A 286 -6.98 -0.57 1.51
CA GLN A 286 -5.87 -1.36 2.04
C GLN A 286 -5.04 -0.58 3.06
N ALA A 287 -4.93 0.74 2.89
CA ALA A 287 -4.26 1.61 3.85
C ALA A 287 -4.88 1.55 5.24
N ALA A 288 -6.21 1.53 5.35
CA ALA A 288 -6.89 1.38 6.62
C ALA A 288 -6.49 0.07 7.32
N ARG A 289 -6.47 -1.07 6.60
CA ARG A 289 -6.08 -2.38 7.15
C ARG A 289 -4.61 -2.44 7.55
N LEU A 290 -3.73 -1.78 6.78
CA LEU A 290 -2.31 -1.70 7.10
C LEU A 290 -2.07 -0.89 8.37
N PHE A 291 -2.67 0.30 8.48
CA PHE A 291 -2.48 1.17 9.64
C PHE A 291 -3.14 0.60 10.89
N ASP A 292 -4.29 -0.05 10.75
CA ASP A 292 -4.93 -0.78 11.84
C ASP A 292 -3.98 -1.87 12.38
N TYR A 293 -3.46 -2.74 11.50
CA TYR A 293 -2.48 -3.75 11.90
C TYR A 293 -1.22 -3.15 12.52
N ALA A 294 -0.62 -2.12 11.91
CA ALA A 294 0.56 -1.45 12.44
C ALA A 294 0.30 -0.89 13.86
N SER A 295 -0.86 -0.27 14.08
CA SER A 295 -1.25 0.25 15.40
C SER A 295 -1.54 -0.86 16.42
N SER A 296 -2.02 -2.03 15.98
CA SER A 296 -2.23 -3.19 16.86
C SER A 296 -0.93 -3.76 17.43
N LEU A 297 0.20 -3.51 16.77
CA LEU A 297 1.54 -3.93 17.24
C LEU A 297 2.12 -2.95 18.28
N VAL A 298 1.51 -1.78 18.47
CA VAL A 298 1.94 -0.80 19.46
C VAL A 298 1.37 -1.17 20.83
N PRO A 299 2.17 -1.17 21.91
CA PRO A 299 1.66 -1.48 23.24
C PRO A 299 0.58 -0.49 23.70
N ASP A 300 -0.52 -1.02 24.23
CA ASP A 300 -1.62 -0.22 24.76
C ASP A 300 -1.12 0.72 25.88
N GLY A 301 -1.54 1.99 25.83
CA GLY A 301 -1.16 3.00 26.82
C GLY A 301 0.31 3.46 26.74
N SER A 302 1.05 3.08 25.70
CA SER A 302 2.43 3.52 25.49
C SER A 302 2.55 5.02 25.20
N ARG A 303 3.73 5.56 25.47
CA ARG A 303 4.21 6.81 24.85
C ARG A 303 4.91 6.44 23.54
N THR A 304 4.36 6.92 22.43
CA THR A 304 4.78 6.52 21.09
C THR A 304 5.41 7.69 20.36
N LEU A 305 6.61 7.48 19.81
CA LEU A 305 7.22 8.39 18.84
C LEU A 305 6.92 7.87 17.43
N GLU A 306 6.33 8.69 16.58
CA GLU A 306 6.16 8.42 15.15
C GLU A 306 7.07 9.33 14.32
N LEU A 307 7.80 8.75 13.38
CA LEU A 307 8.62 9.49 12.43
C LEU A 307 8.02 9.36 11.03
N TYR A 308 8.15 10.44 10.24
CA TYR A 308 7.61 10.54 8.88
C TYR A 308 6.08 10.56 8.86
N CYS A 309 5.45 11.26 9.80
CA CYS A 309 4.00 11.17 10.02
C CYS A 309 3.14 11.79 8.90
N GLY A 310 3.73 12.59 7.99
CA GLY A 310 3.02 13.24 6.89
C GLY A 310 1.85 14.07 7.39
N VAL A 311 0.66 13.83 6.82
CA VAL A 311 -0.60 14.51 7.22
C VAL A 311 -1.27 13.86 8.44
N GLY A 312 -0.56 12.97 9.16
CA GLY A 312 -1.04 12.32 10.37
C GLY A 312 -1.95 11.11 10.13
N SER A 313 -1.78 10.41 9.00
CA SER A 313 -2.68 9.30 8.64
C SER A 313 -2.53 8.09 9.56
N LEU A 314 -1.29 7.63 9.79
CA LEU A 314 -1.01 6.57 10.76
C LEU A 314 -1.10 7.10 12.20
N THR A 315 -0.65 8.34 12.45
CA THR A 315 -0.80 9.04 13.74
C THR A 315 -2.20 8.92 14.34
N ALA A 316 -3.24 9.05 13.51
CA ALA A 316 -4.63 8.95 13.96
C ALA A 316 -4.94 7.57 14.59
N PHE A 317 -4.47 6.49 13.97
CA PHE A 317 -4.62 5.13 14.49
C PHE A 317 -3.81 4.94 15.77
N LEU A 318 -2.55 5.42 15.79
CA LEU A 318 -1.68 5.35 16.96
C LEU A 318 -2.30 6.07 18.17
N ALA A 319 -2.90 7.24 17.96
CA ALA A 319 -3.48 8.05 19.01
C ALA A 319 -4.63 7.35 19.78
N ARG A 320 -5.30 6.35 19.19
CA ARG A 320 -6.33 5.57 19.89
C ARG A 320 -5.77 4.53 20.83
N LYS A 321 -4.53 4.09 20.61
CA LYS A 321 -3.86 3.02 21.35
C LYS A 321 -2.88 3.56 22.40
N SER A 322 -2.21 4.65 22.06
CA SER A 322 -1.17 5.25 22.87
C SER A 322 -1.74 6.23 23.91
N ARG A 323 -1.10 6.29 25.08
CA ARG A 323 -1.38 7.33 26.07
C ARG A 323 -1.02 8.71 25.53
N ALA A 324 0.07 8.81 24.79
CA ALA A 324 0.51 10.02 24.11
C ALA A 324 1.30 9.66 22.85
N VAL A 325 1.15 10.45 21.80
CA VAL A 325 1.92 10.32 20.55
C VAL A 325 2.70 11.60 20.29
N THR A 326 4.02 11.48 20.12
CA THR A 326 4.84 12.53 19.54
C THR A 326 5.10 12.17 18.08
N ALA A 327 4.71 13.00 17.13
CA ALA A 327 4.81 12.70 15.70
C ALA A 327 5.65 13.77 14.97
N ALA A 328 6.65 13.33 14.20
CA ALA A 328 7.59 14.21 13.52
C ALA A 328 7.49 14.13 11.99
N GLU A 329 7.51 15.30 11.35
CA GLU A 329 7.45 15.46 9.89
C GLU A 329 8.34 16.64 9.48
N ILE A 330 8.96 16.54 8.30
CA ILE A 330 9.88 17.56 7.77
C ILE A 330 9.16 18.62 6.95
N TRP A 331 8.00 18.30 6.37
CA TRP A 331 7.24 19.16 5.48
C TRP A 331 6.23 20.05 6.24
N PRO A 332 6.43 21.38 6.32
CA PRO A 332 5.57 22.25 7.11
C PRO A 332 4.07 22.21 6.74
N PRO A 333 3.69 22.21 5.44
CA PRO A 333 2.28 22.07 5.06
C PRO A 333 1.65 20.76 5.54
N ALA A 334 2.40 19.65 5.59
CA ALA A 334 1.90 18.38 6.10
C ALA A 334 1.68 18.44 7.63
N VAL A 335 2.58 19.08 8.39
CA VAL A 335 2.42 19.30 9.84
C VAL A 335 1.19 20.16 10.15
N GLU A 336 0.92 21.20 9.35
CA GLU A 336 -0.29 22.02 9.52
C GLU A 336 -1.57 21.20 9.30
N MET A 337 -1.60 20.38 8.24
CA MET A 337 -2.72 19.48 7.96
C MET A 337 -2.87 18.41 9.03
N ALA A 338 -1.76 17.82 9.50
CA ALA A 338 -1.78 16.85 10.59
C ALA A 338 -2.42 17.47 11.84
N ARG A 339 -2.10 18.72 12.20
CA ARG A 339 -2.71 19.40 13.35
C ARG A 339 -4.22 19.57 13.18
N LYS A 340 -4.67 19.96 11.97
CA LYS A 340 -6.11 20.05 11.65
C LYS A 340 -6.79 18.69 11.72
N ASN A 341 -6.15 17.64 11.21
CA ASN A 341 -6.65 16.27 11.24
C ASN A 341 -6.79 15.74 12.67
N MET A 342 -5.77 15.93 13.52
CA MET A 342 -5.84 15.49 14.91
C MET A 342 -6.97 16.21 15.66
N SER A 343 -7.05 17.54 15.53
CA SER A 343 -8.13 18.32 16.15
C SER A 343 -9.50 17.94 15.60
N GLY A 344 -9.63 17.71 14.29
CA GLY A 344 -10.90 17.36 13.64
C GLY A 344 -11.41 15.97 14.00
N ASN A 345 -10.52 15.08 14.47
CA ASN A 345 -10.88 13.75 14.99
C ASN A 345 -10.89 13.70 16.53
N ASN A 346 -10.82 14.85 17.22
CA ASN A 346 -10.78 14.95 18.69
C ASN A 346 -9.62 14.18 19.34
N LEU A 347 -8.48 14.09 18.65
CA LEU A 347 -7.26 13.45 19.13
C LEU A 347 -6.38 14.48 19.82
N THR A 348 -6.54 14.60 21.15
CA THR A 348 -5.86 15.62 21.96
C THR A 348 -4.54 15.15 22.57
N ASN A 349 -4.24 13.86 22.47
CA ASN A 349 -3.03 13.22 22.99
C ASN A 349 -1.88 13.17 21.98
N VAL A 350 -1.89 14.05 20.97
CA VAL A 350 -0.89 14.09 19.89
C VAL A 350 -0.11 15.40 19.90
N GLU A 351 1.21 15.30 19.94
CA GLU A 351 2.14 16.41 19.82
C GLU A 351 2.90 16.33 18.49
N LEU A 352 2.77 17.35 17.65
CA LEU A 352 3.44 17.41 16.34
C LEU A 352 4.73 18.23 16.39
N ARG A 353 5.80 17.69 15.78
CA ARG A 353 7.12 18.32 15.67
C ARG A 353 7.51 18.50 14.20
N LEU A 354 7.86 19.73 13.83
CA LEU A 354 8.45 20.03 12.52
C LEU A 354 9.96 19.77 12.59
N SER A 355 10.38 18.59 12.17
CA SER A 355 11.79 18.19 12.20
C SER A 355 12.06 17.04 11.22
N PRO A 356 13.22 17.03 10.56
CA PRO A 356 13.75 15.80 9.96
C PRO A 356 13.95 14.73 11.04
N ALA A 357 13.72 13.47 10.68
CA ALA A 357 13.86 12.33 11.59
C ALA A 357 15.30 12.18 12.13
N GLU A 358 16.29 12.40 11.27
CA GLU A 358 17.71 12.30 11.57
C GLU A 358 18.25 13.45 12.44
N LYS A 359 17.57 14.62 12.39
CA LYS A 359 17.95 15.82 13.15
C LYS A 359 17.13 16.02 14.41
N LEU A 360 16.26 15.09 14.76
CA LEU A 360 15.53 15.17 16.02
C LEU A 360 16.54 15.17 17.19
N PRO A 361 16.45 16.14 18.12
CA PRO A 361 17.24 16.15 19.34
C PRO A 361 16.99 14.89 20.20
N SER A 362 17.68 14.72 21.33
CA SER A 362 17.48 13.52 22.18
C SER A 362 16.12 13.53 22.89
N ASP A 363 15.58 14.70 23.24
CA ASP A 363 14.36 14.84 24.03
C ASP A 363 13.14 14.09 23.48
N PRO A 364 12.84 14.03 22.16
CA PRO A 364 11.65 13.35 21.67
C PRO A 364 11.76 11.83 21.79
N PHE A 365 12.98 11.29 21.92
CA PHE A 365 13.24 9.87 22.15
C PHE A 365 13.20 9.50 23.64
N GLU A 366 13.31 10.47 24.54
CA GLU A 366 13.37 10.24 25.98
C GLU A 366 11.97 9.93 26.57
N GLY A 367 11.89 8.84 27.34
CA GLY A 367 10.65 8.42 27.98
C GLY A 367 9.59 7.89 27.01
N GLN A 368 9.99 7.54 25.78
CA GLN A 368 9.16 6.81 24.84
C GLN A 368 9.29 5.30 25.09
N ASP A 369 8.18 4.59 24.91
CA ASP A 369 8.11 3.13 25.03
C ASP A 369 8.25 2.46 23.65
N CYS A 370 7.66 3.09 22.63
CA CYS A 370 7.56 2.55 21.27
C CYS A 370 7.94 3.60 20.22
N LEU A 371 8.62 3.16 19.17
CA LEU A 371 8.87 3.93 17.95
C LEU A 371 8.04 3.35 16.79
N VAL A 372 7.47 4.21 15.97
CA VAL A 372 6.81 3.84 14.71
C VAL A 372 7.47 4.61 13.58
N VAL A 373 7.84 3.90 12.51
CA VAL A 373 8.48 4.51 11.32
C VAL A 373 7.77 4.07 10.03
N ASP A 374 7.49 5.03 9.15
CA ASP A 374 7.09 4.81 7.75
C ASP A 374 8.02 5.60 6.81
N PRO A 375 9.31 5.18 6.69
CA PRO A 375 10.32 5.96 5.99
C PRO A 375 10.13 5.94 4.46
N PRO A 376 10.80 6.85 3.75
CA PRO A 376 10.88 6.79 2.28
C PRO A 376 11.53 5.48 1.80
N ARG A 377 11.46 5.22 0.49
CA ARG A 377 12.02 4.01 -0.17
C ARG A 377 13.50 3.72 0.11
N THR A 378 14.27 4.71 0.57
CA THR A 378 15.68 4.58 0.97
C THR A 378 15.86 3.93 2.35
N GLY A 379 14.79 3.80 3.12
CA GLY A 379 14.80 3.36 4.53
C GLY A 379 15.17 4.49 5.48
N CYS A 380 15.43 4.11 6.73
CA CYS A 380 15.85 5.01 7.80
C CYS A 380 17.34 5.37 7.68
N ASP A 381 17.68 6.54 8.22
CA ASP A 381 19.07 6.95 8.38
C ASP A 381 19.83 6.03 9.35
N GLY A 382 21.09 5.71 9.03
CA GLY A 382 21.88 4.76 9.81
C GLY A 382 22.30 5.29 11.19
N GLU A 383 22.58 6.59 11.30
CA GLU A 383 22.93 7.21 12.58
C GLU A 383 21.71 7.29 13.49
N MET A 384 20.54 7.60 12.92
CA MET A 384 19.26 7.55 13.64
C MET A 384 18.99 6.16 14.24
N LEU A 385 19.15 5.09 13.44
CA LEU A 385 18.98 3.72 13.95
C LEU A 385 20.00 3.38 15.04
N ALA A 386 21.26 3.80 14.89
CA ALA A 386 22.31 3.55 15.88
C ALA A 386 22.01 4.24 17.23
N ARG A 387 21.44 5.46 17.20
CA ARG A 387 21.04 6.19 18.41
C ARG A 387 20.01 5.43 19.26
N LEU A 388 19.18 4.57 18.66
CA LEU A 388 18.14 3.81 19.37
C LEU A 388 18.70 2.82 20.39
N ALA A 389 19.96 2.41 20.27
CA ALA A 389 20.63 1.55 21.24
C ALA A 389 20.65 2.17 22.65
N GLY A 390 20.83 3.49 22.75
CA GLY A 390 20.91 4.24 24.01
C GLY A 390 19.57 4.76 24.55
N THR A 391 18.45 4.42 23.90
CA THR A 391 17.11 4.92 24.29
C THR A 391 16.34 3.91 25.14
N SER A 392 15.31 4.39 25.85
CA SER A 392 14.37 3.56 26.61
C SER A 392 13.37 2.79 25.74
N ILE A 393 13.36 3.04 24.43
CA ILE A 393 12.43 2.44 23.48
C ILE A 393 12.65 0.92 23.47
N LYS A 394 11.55 0.18 23.65
CA LYS A 394 11.54 -1.29 23.75
C LYS A 394 11.03 -1.96 22.48
N SER A 395 10.17 -1.27 21.73
CA SER A 395 9.56 -1.79 20.50
C SER A 395 9.64 -0.78 19.35
N ILE A 396 9.81 -1.30 18.14
CA ILE A 396 9.80 -0.54 16.89
C ILE A 396 8.81 -1.19 15.94
N VAL A 397 7.75 -0.48 15.57
CA VAL A 397 6.88 -0.88 14.45
C VAL A 397 7.41 -0.21 13.18
N TYR A 398 7.82 -1.02 12.22
CA TYR A 398 8.39 -0.57 10.96
C TYR A 398 7.40 -0.86 9.83
N VAL A 399 6.88 0.19 9.20
CA VAL A 399 6.10 0.15 7.96
C VAL A 399 7.03 0.42 6.79
N SER A 400 6.97 -0.36 5.71
CA SER A 400 7.86 -0.18 4.57
C SER A 400 7.26 -0.58 3.23
N CYS A 401 7.40 0.30 2.25
CA CYS A 401 7.11 0.02 0.85
C CYS A 401 8.25 -0.70 0.09
N ASN A 402 9.37 -0.98 0.78
CA ASN A 402 10.54 -1.61 0.20
C ASN A 402 11.14 -2.67 1.15
N PRO A 403 10.83 -3.95 0.94
CA PRO A 403 11.31 -5.03 1.80
C PRO A 403 12.84 -5.14 1.90
N ALA A 404 13.57 -4.74 0.87
CA ALA A 404 15.04 -4.78 0.89
C ALA A 404 15.64 -3.78 1.88
N THR A 405 15.09 -2.56 1.96
CA THR A 405 15.55 -1.58 2.94
C THR A 405 15.06 -1.90 4.34
N LEU A 406 13.85 -2.45 4.48
CA LEU A 406 13.38 -3.00 5.75
C LEU A 406 14.35 -4.06 6.29
N ALA A 407 14.73 -5.04 5.46
CA ALA A 407 15.65 -6.11 5.86
C ALA A 407 17.03 -5.56 6.30
N ARG A 408 17.58 -4.62 5.54
CA ARG A 408 18.85 -3.94 5.88
C ARG A 408 18.75 -3.21 7.22
N ASP A 409 17.68 -2.44 7.43
CA ASP A 409 17.51 -1.63 8.63
C ASP A 409 17.21 -2.50 9.86
N ALA A 410 16.41 -3.56 9.70
CA ALA A 410 16.18 -4.57 10.72
C ALA A 410 17.49 -5.25 11.15
N ALA A 411 18.38 -5.60 10.21
CA ALA A 411 19.69 -6.16 10.54
C ALA A 411 20.58 -5.17 11.31
N ARG A 412 20.53 -3.87 10.98
CA ARG A 412 21.24 -2.83 11.74
C ARG A 412 20.71 -2.69 13.16
N LEU A 413 19.39 -2.84 13.34
CA LEU A 413 18.73 -2.76 14.65
C LEU A 413 19.08 -3.93 15.58
N GLN A 414 19.52 -5.08 15.05
CA GLN A 414 20.06 -6.18 15.86
C GLN A 414 21.28 -5.74 16.67
N SER A 415 22.17 -4.95 16.06
CA SER A 415 23.32 -4.37 16.77
C SER A 415 22.91 -3.39 17.87
N ALA A 416 21.69 -2.84 17.81
CA ALA A 416 21.10 -1.98 18.84
C ALA A 416 20.26 -2.75 19.87
N GLY A 417 20.28 -4.09 19.82
CA GLY A 417 19.60 -4.99 20.78
C GLY A 417 18.16 -5.35 20.42
N TYR A 418 17.67 -4.95 19.24
CA TYR A 418 16.31 -5.30 18.81
C TYR A 418 16.30 -6.60 17.99
N GLN A 419 15.35 -7.47 18.29
CA GLN A 419 15.10 -8.69 17.52
C GLN A 419 13.84 -8.54 16.68
N LEU A 420 13.87 -9.04 15.45
CA LEU A 420 12.68 -9.12 14.60
C LEU A 420 11.71 -10.16 15.17
N VAL A 421 10.48 -9.74 15.48
CA VAL A 421 9.40 -10.65 15.86
C VAL A 421 8.82 -11.22 14.58
N THR A 422 9.31 -12.38 14.14
CA THR A 422 9.01 -12.94 12.81
C THR A 422 7.52 -13.18 12.56
N SER A 423 6.76 -13.58 13.59
CA SER A 423 5.30 -13.76 13.53
C SER A 423 4.52 -12.46 13.28
N SER A 424 5.13 -11.30 13.55
CA SER A 424 4.52 -9.99 13.29
C SER A 424 4.69 -9.52 11.84
N VAL A 425 5.55 -10.17 11.06
CA VAL A 425 5.85 -9.70 9.70
C VAL A 425 4.66 -9.99 8.81
N ARG A 426 4.09 -8.93 8.23
CA ARG A 426 2.93 -9.04 7.35
C ARG A 426 3.11 -8.21 6.10
N ALA A 427 2.88 -8.84 4.95
CA ALA A 427 2.84 -8.17 3.67
C ALA A 427 1.40 -7.70 3.38
N PHE A 428 1.28 -6.57 2.69
CA PHE A 428 0.01 -5.97 2.29
C PHE A 428 0.07 -5.69 0.81
N ASP A 429 -0.94 -6.18 0.09
CA ASP A 429 -1.08 -5.85 -1.32
C ASP A 429 -1.70 -4.46 -1.50
N MET A 430 -0.91 -3.42 -1.25
CA MET A 430 -1.31 -2.02 -1.47
C MET A 430 -1.50 -1.70 -2.95
N PHE A 431 -0.79 -2.41 -3.83
CA PHE A 431 -0.74 -2.15 -5.26
C PHE A 431 -0.97 -3.43 -6.09
N PRO A 432 -2.22 -3.93 -6.15
CA PRO A 432 -2.57 -5.04 -7.04
C PRO A 432 -2.06 -4.81 -8.46
N GLN A 433 -1.74 -5.89 -9.20
CA GLN A 433 -1.18 -5.86 -10.57
C GLN A 433 0.28 -5.35 -10.71
N THR A 434 0.89 -4.88 -9.62
CA THR A 434 2.29 -4.43 -9.57
C THR A 434 3.12 -5.32 -8.66
N SER A 435 4.45 -5.28 -8.76
CA SER A 435 5.34 -6.01 -7.85
C SER A 435 5.52 -5.34 -6.48
N HIS A 436 5.05 -4.09 -6.31
CA HIS A 436 5.17 -3.37 -5.05
C HIS A 436 4.38 -4.05 -3.93
N VAL A 437 4.99 -4.14 -2.76
CA VAL A 437 4.40 -4.73 -1.55
C VAL A 437 4.74 -3.83 -0.37
N GLU A 438 3.73 -3.51 0.42
CA GLU A 438 3.91 -2.83 1.71
C GLU A 438 4.11 -3.91 2.77
N THR A 439 4.99 -3.67 3.73
CA THR A 439 5.32 -4.64 4.79
C THR A 439 5.30 -3.95 6.13
N VAL A 440 4.72 -4.61 7.13
CA VAL A 440 4.77 -4.18 8.53
C VAL A 440 5.54 -5.23 9.33
N ALA A 441 6.44 -4.80 10.20
CA ALA A 441 7.20 -5.66 11.09
C ALA A 441 7.39 -5.02 12.48
N LEU A 442 7.38 -5.84 13.52
CA LEU A 442 7.74 -5.46 14.89
C LEU A 442 9.17 -5.90 15.19
N LEU A 443 9.99 -4.99 15.72
CA LEU A 443 11.26 -5.31 16.36
C LEU A 443 11.18 -5.00 17.86
N SER A 444 11.75 -5.85 18.70
CA SER A 444 11.61 -5.76 20.17
C SER A 444 12.92 -6.06 20.90
N LYS A 445 13.17 -5.34 22.00
CA LYS A 445 14.23 -5.64 22.99
C LYS A 445 13.77 -6.62 24.07
N LEU A 446 12.47 -6.91 24.16
CA LEU A 446 11.93 -7.84 25.15
C LEU A 446 12.24 -9.28 24.74
N ASN A 447 12.60 -10.14 25.69
CA ASN A 447 12.84 -11.56 25.44
C ASN A 447 11.66 -12.17 24.66
N THR A 448 11.98 -12.72 23.50
CA THR A 448 11.06 -13.19 22.46
C THR A 448 10.36 -14.52 22.80
N GLU A 449 10.42 -14.99 24.05
CA GLU A 449 9.67 -16.18 24.51
C GLU A 449 8.20 -15.89 24.85
N HIS A 450 7.80 -14.62 24.86
CA HIS A 450 6.38 -14.28 24.88
C HIS A 450 5.84 -14.37 23.46
N HIS A 451 5.19 -15.49 23.15
CA HIS A 451 4.20 -15.55 22.08
C HIS A 451 3.23 -14.38 22.30
N LEU A 452 3.37 -13.34 21.49
CA LEU A 452 2.30 -12.37 21.27
C LEU A 452 1.23 -13.16 20.52
N ASP A 453 0.31 -13.78 21.26
CA ASP A 453 -0.95 -14.31 20.74
C ASP A 453 -1.78 -13.12 20.26
N ILE A 454 -1.39 -12.57 19.12
CA ILE A 454 -2.23 -11.66 18.35
C ILE A 454 -3.19 -12.58 17.60
N GLU A 455 -4.21 -13.09 18.32
CA GLU A 455 -5.44 -13.52 17.69
C GLU A 455 -6.06 -12.27 17.05
N ILE A 456 -5.69 -12.00 15.80
CA ILE A 456 -6.55 -11.21 14.94
C ILE A 456 -7.77 -12.10 14.74
N GLY A 457 -8.85 -11.76 15.45
CA GLY A 457 -10.14 -12.33 15.15
C GLY A 457 -10.40 -12.16 13.66
N GLU A 458 -10.50 -13.26 12.93
CA GLU A 458 -11.09 -13.29 11.58
C GLU A 458 -12.53 -12.76 11.57
N ASP A 459 -13.09 -12.47 12.75
CA ASP A 459 -14.46 -12.02 13.02
C ASP A 459 -14.71 -10.51 12.76
N GLU A 460 -13.75 -9.70 12.27
CA GLU A 460 -14.05 -8.30 11.83
C GLU A 460 -13.98 -8.08 10.29
N LEU A 461 -13.89 -9.15 9.49
CA LEU A 461 -13.75 -9.05 8.03
C LEU A 461 -14.78 -9.87 7.22
N SER A 462 -15.84 -10.36 7.86
CA SER A 462 -16.89 -11.16 7.20
C SER A 462 -18.30 -10.55 7.24
N GLU A 463 -18.49 -9.31 7.70
CA GLU A 463 -19.79 -8.65 7.55
C GLU A 463 -19.98 -8.19 6.09
N ILE A 464 -20.40 -9.14 5.25
CA ILE A 464 -21.41 -9.07 4.20
C ILE A 464 -21.43 -10.48 3.58
N ASP A 465 -22.24 -11.38 4.15
CA ASP A 465 -22.72 -12.57 3.46
C ASP A 465 -24.15 -12.30 2.98
N PHE A 466 -24.43 -12.57 1.71
CA PHE A 466 -25.74 -12.34 1.07
C PHE A 466 -26.63 -13.60 1.09
N SER A 467 -26.30 -14.60 1.91
CA SER A 467 -27.15 -15.76 2.16
C SER A 467 -28.28 -15.42 3.15
N LYS A 468 -29.39 -16.17 3.12
CA LYS A 468 -30.51 -16.03 4.08
C LYS A 468 -30.23 -16.68 5.44
N ASP A 469 -29.03 -17.22 5.62
CA ASP A 469 -28.64 -17.99 6.79
C ASP A 469 -27.85 -17.11 7.76
N ALA A 470 -28.04 -17.30 9.06
CA ALA A 470 -27.26 -16.57 10.05
C ALA A 470 -25.77 -16.95 9.95
N THR A 471 -24.94 -15.91 9.95
CA THR A 471 -23.48 -16.03 9.97
C THR A 471 -23.01 -16.66 11.28
N TYR A 472 -21.79 -17.22 11.28
CA TYR A 472 -21.17 -17.74 12.51
C TYR A 472 -21.03 -16.65 13.58
N GLY A 473 -20.82 -15.39 13.18
CA GLY A 473 -20.77 -14.25 14.09
C GLY A 473 -22.10 -14.01 14.80
N GLU A 474 -23.21 -14.05 14.07
CA GLU A 474 -24.56 -13.88 14.64
C GLU A 474 -24.92 -15.00 15.61
N ILE A 475 -24.58 -16.26 15.27
CA ILE A 475 -24.77 -17.41 16.16
C ILE A 475 -23.92 -17.26 17.43
N LYS A 476 -22.63 -16.92 17.30
CA LYS A 476 -21.74 -16.68 18.45
C LYS A 476 -22.28 -15.58 19.36
N LYS A 477 -22.74 -14.47 18.78
CA LYS A 477 -23.28 -13.32 19.50
C LYS A 477 -24.57 -13.68 20.23
N TYR A 478 -25.49 -14.38 19.57
CA TYR A 478 -26.73 -14.83 20.21
C TYR A 478 -26.47 -15.74 21.42
N VAL A 479 -25.56 -16.71 21.27
CA VAL A 479 -25.20 -17.63 22.35
C VAL A 479 -24.52 -16.89 23.51
N LEU A 480 -23.67 -15.91 23.22
CA LEU A 480 -23.03 -15.09 24.24
C LEU A 480 -24.06 -14.21 24.97
N ASP A 481 -24.96 -13.55 24.24
CA ASP A 481 -25.93 -12.61 24.81
C ASP A 481 -27.02 -13.32 25.64
N LYS A 482 -27.48 -14.50 25.19
CA LYS A 482 -28.56 -15.25 25.85
C LYS A 482 -28.07 -16.21 26.94
N TYR A 483 -26.93 -16.86 26.73
CA TYR A 483 -26.42 -17.91 27.63
C TYR A 483 -25.12 -17.53 28.35
N GLY A 484 -24.46 -16.43 27.99
CA GLY A 484 -23.15 -16.05 28.55
C GLY A 484 -22.01 -16.99 28.13
N LEU A 485 -22.24 -17.85 27.14
CA LEU A 485 -21.30 -18.90 26.73
C LEU A 485 -20.51 -18.46 25.49
N LYS A 486 -19.18 -18.64 25.53
CA LYS A 486 -18.34 -18.52 24.33
C LYS A 486 -18.29 -19.84 23.57
N VAL A 487 -18.70 -19.82 22.30
CA VAL A 487 -18.70 -20.98 21.39
C VAL A 487 -17.73 -20.76 20.23
N SER A 488 -17.05 -21.83 19.80
CA SER A 488 -16.10 -21.77 18.68
C SER A 488 -16.81 -22.05 17.35
N SER A 489 -16.25 -21.56 16.24
CA SER A 489 -16.75 -21.90 14.90
C SER A 489 -16.72 -23.40 14.63
N LEU A 490 -15.77 -24.14 15.23
CA LEU A 490 -15.72 -25.59 15.14
C LEU A 490 -16.98 -26.26 15.74
N TYR A 491 -17.45 -25.79 16.90
CA TYR A 491 -18.66 -26.35 17.52
C TYR A 491 -19.92 -26.00 16.73
N ILE A 492 -20.03 -24.76 16.22
CA ILE A 492 -21.15 -24.37 15.36
C ILE A 492 -21.18 -25.24 14.09
N ALA A 493 -20.02 -25.50 13.48
CA ALA A 493 -19.92 -26.38 12.31
C ALA A 493 -20.29 -27.84 12.62
N GLN A 494 -19.90 -28.36 13.79
CA GLN A 494 -20.28 -29.70 14.25
C GLN A 494 -21.81 -29.83 14.39
N ILE A 495 -22.48 -28.82 14.97
CA ILE A 495 -23.93 -28.84 15.18
C ILE A 495 -24.70 -28.59 13.87
N LYS A 496 -24.26 -27.66 13.01
CA LYS A 496 -24.83 -27.49 11.66
C LYS A 496 -24.80 -28.81 10.86
N ARG A 497 -23.68 -29.55 10.93
CA ARG A 497 -23.57 -30.88 10.29
C ARG A 497 -24.50 -31.92 10.91
N LYS A 498 -24.68 -31.92 12.24
CA LYS A 498 -25.61 -32.80 12.96
C LYS A 498 -27.05 -32.63 12.45
N HIS A 499 -27.44 -31.41 12.09
CA HIS A 499 -28.77 -31.06 11.57
C HIS A 499 -28.87 -30.99 10.03
N GLY A 500 -27.87 -31.50 9.30
CA GLY A 500 -27.93 -31.61 7.83
C GLY A 500 -27.73 -30.30 7.07
N LEU A 501 -27.26 -29.23 7.72
CA LEU A 501 -26.89 -27.97 7.08
C LEU A 501 -25.47 -28.11 6.49
N ILE A 502 -25.37 -28.37 5.18
CA ILE A 502 -24.10 -28.68 4.50
C ILE A 502 -23.40 -27.39 4.04
N GLU A 503 -22.29 -27.05 4.70
CA GLU A 503 -21.30 -26.09 4.17
C GLU A 503 -20.19 -26.82 3.40
N ARG A 504 -19.73 -26.21 2.29
CA ARG A 504 -18.68 -26.72 1.40
C ARG A 504 -17.43 -27.16 2.18
N GLU A 505 -16.86 -28.31 1.82
CA GLU A 505 -15.64 -28.85 2.45
C GLU A 505 -14.46 -27.88 2.29
N ASN A 506 -14.06 -27.25 3.41
CA ASN A 506 -12.71 -26.80 3.84
C ASN A 506 -12.96 -25.79 4.99
N TYR A 507 -12.58 -26.01 6.25
CA TYR A 507 -11.24 -26.22 6.81
C TYR A 507 -11.33 -26.95 8.18
N ASN A 508 -10.20 -27.49 8.65
CA ASN A 508 -9.99 -28.30 9.88
C ASN A 508 -10.21 -29.82 9.80
N PHE A 509 -9.70 -30.46 8.75
CA PHE A 509 -9.02 -31.74 8.98
C PHE A 509 -7.50 -31.52 8.93
N SER A 510 -6.87 -31.65 10.09
CA SER A 510 -5.43 -31.77 10.20
C SER A 510 -4.97 -33.03 9.48
N LYS A 511 -3.94 -32.93 8.65
CA LYS A 511 -3.29 -34.08 7.98
C LYS A 511 -2.42 -34.93 8.91
N LYS A 512 -2.54 -34.78 10.24
CA LYS A 512 -1.89 -35.68 11.21
C LYS A 512 -2.88 -36.76 11.61
N GLU A 513 -2.52 -38.03 11.35
CA GLU A 513 -3.35 -39.24 11.55
C GLU A 513 -3.87 -39.49 12.99
N ASN A 514 -3.64 -38.59 13.96
CA ASN A 514 -4.04 -38.79 15.36
C ASN A 514 -4.41 -37.50 16.13
N GLN A 515 -4.93 -36.46 15.48
CA GLN A 515 -5.45 -35.30 16.21
C GLN A 515 -6.88 -35.56 16.72
N ARG A 516 -7.06 -35.70 18.04
CA ARG A 516 -8.38 -35.78 18.67
C ARG A 516 -9.11 -34.45 18.50
N VAL A 517 -10.15 -34.41 17.69
CA VAL A 517 -11.07 -33.28 17.60
C VAL A 517 -11.97 -33.31 18.83
N PRO A 518 -11.98 -32.26 19.68
CA PRO A 518 -12.87 -32.22 20.84
C PRO A 518 -14.33 -32.12 20.39
N ASN A 519 -15.19 -32.92 21.03
CA ASN A 519 -16.64 -32.83 20.85
C ASN A 519 -17.18 -31.58 21.55
N CYS A 520 -18.21 -30.97 20.97
CA CYS A 520 -18.95 -29.88 21.62
C CYS A 520 -19.52 -30.36 22.97
N PRO A 521 -19.27 -29.66 24.09
CA PRO A 521 -19.93 -29.95 25.37
C PRO A 521 -21.46 -29.77 25.26
N GLU A 522 -22.24 -30.63 25.92
CA GLU A 522 -23.72 -30.65 25.83
C GLU A 522 -24.38 -29.29 26.10
N GLU A 523 -23.83 -28.50 27.02
CA GLU A 523 -24.34 -27.17 27.35
C GLU A 523 -24.20 -26.19 26.18
N LYS A 524 -23.08 -26.25 25.46
CA LYS A 524 -22.81 -25.42 24.28
C LYS A 524 -23.58 -25.90 23.06
N GLU A 525 -23.78 -27.22 22.94
CA GLU A 525 -24.60 -27.80 21.89
C GLU A 525 -26.04 -27.32 21.98
N LYS A 526 -26.69 -27.38 23.15
CA LYS A 526 -28.05 -26.86 23.36
C LYS A 526 -28.17 -25.38 23.04
N ALA A 527 -27.17 -24.58 23.43
CA ALA A 527 -27.18 -23.15 23.15
C ALA A 527 -27.04 -22.84 21.65
N ILE A 528 -26.23 -23.62 20.92
CA ILE A 528 -26.09 -23.49 19.47
C ILE A 528 -27.37 -23.96 18.75
N GLU A 529 -28.01 -25.05 19.19
CA GLU A 529 -29.28 -25.53 18.62
C GLU A 529 -30.39 -24.48 18.77
N ASP A 530 -30.53 -23.89 19.96
CA ASP A 530 -31.49 -22.79 20.20
C ASP A 530 -31.20 -21.54 19.35
N ALA A 531 -29.93 -21.24 19.08
CA ALA A 531 -29.55 -20.17 18.15
C ALA A 531 -29.96 -20.51 16.71
N LEU A 532 -29.75 -21.75 16.26
CA LEU A 532 -30.15 -22.18 14.91
C LEU A 532 -31.68 -22.17 14.74
N GLU A 533 -32.45 -22.57 15.75
CA GLU A 533 -33.92 -22.45 15.76
C GLU A 533 -34.36 -20.98 15.72
N HIS A 534 -33.71 -20.10 16.50
CA HIS A 534 -34.01 -18.67 16.52
C HIS A 534 -33.83 -18.01 15.15
N PHE A 535 -32.81 -18.41 14.40
CA PHE A 535 -32.56 -17.93 13.05
C PHE A 535 -33.31 -18.71 11.96
N GLY A 536 -34.16 -19.68 12.33
CA GLY A 536 -34.97 -20.47 11.41
C GLY A 536 -34.16 -21.39 10.49
N MET A 537 -32.98 -21.82 10.96
CA MET A 537 -32.06 -22.66 10.20
C MET A 537 -32.32 -24.16 10.38
N ILE A 538 -32.93 -24.57 11.50
CA ILE A 538 -33.32 -25.96 11.79
C ILE A 538 -34.78 -26.06 12.21
#